data_AF-A0A7N0USC7-F1
#
_entry.id   AF-A0A7N0USC7-F1
#
_cell.length_a   1.000
_cell.length_b   1.000
_cell.length_c   1.000
_cell.angle_alpha   90.00
_cell.angle_beta   90.00
_cell.angle_gamma   90.00
#
_symmetry.space_group_name_H-M   'P 1'
#
loop_
_entity.id
_entity.type
_entity.pdbx_description
1 polymer ?
#
loop_
_entity_poly.entity_id
_entity_poly.type
_entity_poly.pdbx_seq_one_letter_code
_entity_poly.pdbx_strand_id
1 'polypeptide(L)'
;MAAAALPLFCGAVASRKTPLTQFSSSSVLFSSLSSGVAVRKRRSCRVSIGRFRAELAVFRNLDADDFRHPLDKQNTVLLRAIPGLNELGKALLGTVSEQIMLLENIGTSVLVSENQLAELHKLMVEAAAVLNIEPPDLYIRQSPVPNAYTLAVSGKKPFVVVHTSLVELLTRKELQAVLAHELGHLKCDHGVWLTFANLLTLGAYTIPGIGGFIAQNLEEQLFRWLRAAELTCDRAALLVAQNPKRWSSQS
;
A
#
# COMPACT_ATOMS: atom_id res chain seq x y z
N MET A 1 -18.91 -17.14 -23.59
CA MET A 1 -18.06 -17.74 -22.55
C MET A 1 -17.67 -16.63 -21.61
N ALA A 2 -18.27 -16.62 -20.42
CA ALA A 2 -18.07 -15.56 -19.44
C ALA A 2 -16.71 -15.75 -18.75
N ALA A 3 -15.80 -14.80 -18.94
CA ALA A 3 -14.58 -14.71 -18.13
C ALA A 3 -14.99 -14.35 -16.70
N ALA A 4 -14.86 -15.31 -15.79
CA ALA A 4 -15.07 -15.08 -14.37
C ALA A 4 -13.99 -14.10 -13.89
N ALA A 5 -14.39 -12.86 -13.59
CA ALA A 5 -13.54 -11.90 -12.91
C ALA A 5 -13.14 -12.51 -11.55
N LEU A 6 -11.88 -12.88 -11.43
CA LEU A 6 -11.28 -13.34 -10.17
C LEU A 6 -11.44 -12.21 -9.13
N PRO A 7 -11.99 -12.49 -7.93
CA PRO A 7 -12.00 -11.51 -6.87
C PRO A 7 -10.56 -11.35 -6.36
N LEU A 8 -9.92 -10.24 -6.73
CA LEU A 8 -8.70 -9.79 -6.08
C LEU A 8 -9.08 -9.46 -4.63
N PHE A 9 -8.60 -10.28 -3.70
CA PHE A 9 -8.82 -10.10 -2.26
C PHE A 9 -8.18 -8.79 -1.78
N CYS A 10 -8.96 -7.71 -1.75
CA CYS A 10 -8.64 -6.49 -1.02
C CYS A 10 -9.42 -6.53 0.31
N GLY A 11 -8.78 -7.02 1.37
CA GLY A 11 -9.41 -7.26 2.66
C GLY A 11 -9.59 -5.99 3.49
N ALA A 12 -10.73 -5.30 3.35
CA ALA A 12 -11.12 -4.24 4.28
C ALA A 12 -11.61 -4.83 5.62
N VAL A 13 -10.86 -4.62 6.71
CA VAL A 13 -11.28 -5.02 8.08
C VAL A 13 -11.90 -3.82 8.81
N ALA A 14 -13.17 -3.95 9.17
CA ALA A 14 -13.90 -3.02 10.02
C ALA A 14 -13.40 -3.06 11.47
N SER A 15 -12.98 -1.91 12.00
CA SER A 15 -12.51 -1.74 13.39
C SER A 15 -13.68 -1.52 14.36
N ARG A 16 -13.84 -2.42 15.35
CA ARG A 16 -14.79 -2.26 16.46
C ARG A 16 -14.17 -1.38 17.55
N LYS A 17 -14.88 -0.33 17.96
CA LYS A 17 -14.52 0.56 19.07
C LYS A 17 -14.74 -0.14 20.42
N THR A 18 -13.75 -0.07 21.31
CA THR A 18 -13.90 -0.30 22.76
C THR A 18 -13.76 1.03 23.51
N PRO A 19 -14.41 1.20 24.69
CA PRO A 19 -14.58 2.50 25.32
C PRO A 19 -13.45 2.85 26.30
N LEU A 20 -13.10 4.14 26.31
CA LEU A 20 -12.15 4.79 27.22
C LEU A 20 -12.76 4.95 28.62
N THR A 21 -12.04 4.52 29.65
CA THR A 21 -12.33 4.79 31.06
C THR A 21 -11.77 6.14 31.50
N GLN A 22 -12.59 6.87 32.27
CA GLN A 22 -12.37 8.23 32.78
C GLN A 22 -11.18 8.33 33.76
N PHE A 23 -10.39 9.39 33.60
CA PHE A 23 -9.42 9.88 34.58
C PHE A 23 -10.12 10.82 35.58
N SER A 24 -9.99 10.53 36.88
CA SER A 24 -10.49 11.35 37.99
C SER A 24 -9.37 12.24 38.53
N SER A 25 -9.62 13.55 38.59
CA SER A 25 -8.69 14.58 39.08
C SER A 25 -8.85 14.76 40.59
N SER A 26 -7.75 14.60 41.34
CA SER A 26 -7.68 14.98 42.76
C SER A 26 -7.05 16.37 42.91
N SER A 27 -7.76 17.23 43.62
CA SER A 27 -7.41 18.59 44.00
C SER A 27 -6.20 18.65 44.94
N VAL A 28 -5.29 19.60 44.70
CA VAL A 28 -4.25 19.99 45.67
C VAL A 28 -4.35 21.49 45.92
N LEU A 29 -4.43 21.81 47.21
CA LEU A 29 -4.69 23.13 47.79
C LEU A 29 -3.53 24.11 47.55
N PHE A 30 -3.91 25.34 47.20
CA PHE A 30 -3.03 26.50 47.03
C PHE A 30 -2.81 27.18 48.40
N SER A 31 -1.55 27.33 48.81
CA SER A 31 -1.16 28.25 49.89
C SER A 31 -0.44 29.46 49.30
N SER A 32 -0.93 30.64 49.62
CA SER A 32 -0.49 31.95 49.16
C SER A 32 0.87 32.36 49.74
N LEU A 33 1.78 32.83 48.88
CA LEU A 33 2.79 33.81 49.26
C LEU A 33 2.92 34.88 48.17
N SER A 34 2.65 36.12 48.58
CA SER A 34 2.80 37.36 47.84
C SER A 34 4.27 37.73 47.70
N SER A 35 4.73 38.06 46.50
CA SER A 35 5.88 38.94 46.28
C SER A 35 5.79 39.50 44.87
N GLY A 36 5.56 40.81 44.76
CA GLY A 36 5.40 41.52 43.49
C GLY A 36 6.72 41.69 42.76
N VAL A 37 6.71 41.46 41.44
CA VAL A 37 7.80 41.87 40.54
C VAL A 37 7.23 42.31 39.19
N ALA A 38 7.45 43.60 38.91
CA ALA A 38 7.50 44.33 37.63
C ALA A 38 6.81 43.75 36.37
N VAL A 39 5.74 44.45 35.93
CA VAL A 39 5.16 44.31 34.59
C VAL A 39 6.12 44.87 33.54
N ARG A 40 6.84 43.99 32.83
CA ARG A 40 7.66 44.36 31.66
C ARG A 40 6.79 44.29 30.40
N LYS A 41 6.58 45.44 29.75
CA LYS A 41 5.78 45.62 28.53
C LYS A 41 6.30 44.68 27.41
N ARG A 42 5.58 43.59 27.12
CA ARG A 42 5.90 42.66 26.02
C ARG A 42 5.75 43.41 24.69
N ARG A 43 6.87 43.61 23.98
CA ARG A 43 6.83 44.00 22.56
C ARG A 43 6.21 42.83 21.79
N SER A 44 5.11 43.11 21.10
CA SER A 44 4.47 42.15 20.20
C SER A 44 5.36 41.98 18.96
N CYS A 45 6.16 40.92 18.93
CA CYS A 45 6.78 40.45 17.71
C CYS A 45 5.72 39.70 16.91
N ARG A 46 5.23 40.29 15.81
CA ARG A 46 4.47 39.56 14.79
C ARG A 46 5.41 38.56 14.15
N VAL A 47 5.33 37.30 14.58
CA VAL A 47 5.95 36.18 13.86
C VAL A 47 5.09 35.96 12.62
N SER A 48 5.60 36.38 11.47
CA SER A 48 5.08 35.96 10.18
C SER A 48 5.33 34.46 10.04
N ILE A 49 4.31 33.65 10.29
CA ILE A 49 4.34 32.23 9.94
C ILE A 49 4.30 32.18 8.41
N GLY A 50 5.49 32.15 7.79
CA GLY A 50 5.63 31.84 6.39
C GLY A 50 5.01 30.47 6.15
N ARG A 51 4.06 30.38 5.21
CA ARG A 51 3.59 29.08 4.68
C ARG A 51 4.76 28.45 3.94
N PHE A 52 5.61 27.71 4.64
CA PHE A 52 6.51 26.76 4.01
C PHE A 52 5.63 25.68 3.36
N ARG A 53 5.56 25.68 2.03
CA ARG A 53 5.18 24.47 1.28
C ARG A 53 6.23 23.44 1.66
N ALA A 54 5.86 22.41 2.42
CA ALA A 54 6.74 21.28 2.65
C ALA A 54 7.09 20.68 1.28
N GLU A 55 8.32 20.88 0.85
CA GLU A 55 8.88 20.19 -0.30
C GLU A 55 8.85 18.69 0.02
N LEU A 56 8.44 17.88 -0.95
CA LEU A 56 8.39 16.42 -0.80
C LEU A 56 9.81 15.94 -0.53
N ALA A 57 10.07 15.37 0.65
CA ALA A 57 11.36 14.82 1.00
C ALA A 57 11.62 13.60 0.10
N VAL A 58 12.60 13.71 -0.80
CA VAL A 58 13.02 12.60 -1.66
C VAL A 58 14.12 11.83 -0.93
N PHE A 59 13.85 10.57 -0.59
CA PHE A 59 14.82 9.70 0.08
C PHE A 59 15.78 9.13 -0.97
N ARG A 60 17.00 9.68 -1.02
CA ARG A 60 18.05 9.15 -1.89
C ARG A 60 18.53 7.80 -1.33
N ASN A 61 18.50 6.75 -2.14
CA ASN A 61 18.88 5.38 -1.77
C ASN A 61 17.94 4.67 -0.79
N LEU A 62 16.63 4.86 -0.89
CA LEU A 62 15.67 4.04 -0.16
C LEU A 62 15.71 2.60 -0.69
N ASP A 63 16.02 1.65 0.19
CA ASP A 63 15.90 0.22 -0.11
C ASP A 63 14.56 -0.34 0.36
N ALA A 64 14.15 -1.46 -0.22
CA ALA A 64 12.91 -2.15 0.17
C ALA A 64 12.92 -2.50 1.67
N ASP A 65 14.07 -2.93 2.19
CA ASP A 65 14.19 -3.36 3.57
C ASP A 65 14.12 -2.21 4.59
N ASP A 66 14.30 -0.95 4.18
CA ASP A 66 14.27 0.19 5.09
C ASP A 66 12.88 0.45 5.68
N PHE A 67 11.82 0.21 4.90
CA PHE A 67 10.44 0.45 5.32
C PHE A 67 9.64 -0.85 5.55
N ARG A 68 10.15 -1.98 5.05
CA ARG A 68 9.47 -3.28 5.13
C ARG A 68 9.14 -3.69 6.56
N HIS A 69 7.91 -4.19 6.75
CA HIS A 69 7.43 -4.64 8.04
C HIS A 69 8.25 -5.84 8.54
N PRO A 70 8.67 -5.91 9.83
CA PRO A 70 9.48 -7.02 10.33
C PRO A 70 8.78 -8.37 10.16
N LEU A 71 7.45 -8.41 10.35
CA LEU A 71 6.66 -9.63 10.10
C LEU A 71 6.65 -10.02 8.62
N ASP A 72 6.68 -9.06 7.70
CA ASP A 72 6.74 -9.35 6.27
C ASP A 72 8.11 -9.93 5.90
N LYS A 73 9.21 -9.35 6.41
CA LYS A 73 10.56 -9.91 6.25
C LYS A 73 10.62 -11.37 6.75
N GLN A 74 10.15 -11.61 7.97
CA GLN A 74 10.16 -12.94 8.58
C GLN A 74 9.29 -13.93 7.79
N ASN A 75 8.05 -13.55 7.48
CA ASN A 75 7.12 -14.42 6.77
C ASN A 75 7.59 -14.72 5.34
N THR A 76 8.22 -13.76 4.67
CA THR A 76 8.78 -13.97 3.32
C THR A 76 9.93 -14.97 3.36
N VAL A 77 10.81 -14.89 4.36
CA VAL A 77 11.88 -15.89 4.56
C VAL A 77 11.30 -17.27 4.83
N LEU A 78 10.26 -17.37 5.65
CA LEU A 78 9.58 -18.64 5.93
C LEU A 78 8.95 -19.24 4.67
N LEU A 79 8.26 -18.45 3.86
CA LEU A 79 7.67 -18.91 2.61
C LEU A 79 8.75 -19.36 1.60
N ARG A 80 9.86 -18.63 1.48
CA ARG A 80 10.99 -19.01 0.61
C ARG A 80 11.69 -20.31 1.04
N ALA A 81 11.60 -20.66 2.33
CA ALA A 81 12.20 -21.87 2.87
C ALA A 81 11.39 -23.14 2.54
N ILE A 82 10.14 -23.02 2.05
CA ILE A 82 9.31 -24.16 1.70
C ILE A 82 9.89 -24.81 0.41
N PRO A 83 10.34 -26.08 0.47
CA PRO A 83 10.95 -26.75 -0.67
C PRO A 83 9.94 -26.90 -1.83
N GLY A 84 10.38 -26.62 -3.05
CA GLY A 84 9.55 -26.68 -4.26
C GLY A 84 8.69 -25.43 -4.51
N LEU A 85 8.52 -24.55 -3.53
CA LEU A 85 7.67 -23.38 -3.67
C LEU A 85 8.27 -22.29 -4.58
N ASN A 86 9.59 -22.09 -4.52
CA ASN A 86 10.27 -21.13 -5.40
C ASN A 86 10.20 -21.54 -6.88
N GLU A 87 10.32 -22.84 -7.18
CA GLU A 87 10.25 -23.34 -8.57
C GLU A 87 8.83 -23.27 -9.10
N LEU A 88 7.83 -23.54 -8.25
CA LEU A 88 6.43 -23.30 -8.60
C LEU A 88 6.16 -21.81 -8.82
N GLY A 89 6.66 -20.92 -7.95
CA GLY A 89 6.56 -19.47 -8.12
C GLY A 89 7.13 -18.99 -9.46
N LYS A 90 8.35 -19.42 -9.80
CA LYS A 90 8.98 -19.12 -11.10
C LYS A 90 8.20 -19.71 -12.28
N ALA A 91 7.70 -20.94 -12.16
CA ALA A 91 6.92 -21.58 -13.22
C ALA A 91 5.63 -20.81 -13.47
N LEU A 92 4.93 -20.39 -12.41
CA LEU A 92 3.72 -19.58 -12.49
C LEU A 92 3.99 -18.22 -13.16
N LEU A 93 5.09 -17.57 -12.77
CA LEU A 93 5.59 -16.32 -13.35
C LEU A 93 6.10 -16.42 -14.81
N GLY A 94 6.07 -17.62 -15.39
CA GLY A 94 6.47 -17.87 -16.78
C GLY A 94 5.34 -18.40 -17.65
N THR A 95 4.13 -18.57 -17.10
CA THR A 95 3.02 -19.21 -17.83
C THR A 95 2.30 -18.26 -18.78
N VAL A 96 1.62 -18.86 -19.77
CA VAL A 96 0.69 -18.21 -20.71
C VAL A 96 -0.36 -17.35 -20.00
N SER A 97 -0.70 -17.67 -18.73
CA SER A 97 -1.66 -16.90 -17.93
C SER A 97 -1.22 -15.45 -17.70
N GLU A 98 0.07 -15.18 -17.50
CA GLU A 98 0.56 -13.82 -17.32
C GLU A 98 0.46 -13.00 -18.60
N GLN A 99 0.73 -13.64 -19.74
CA GLN A 99 0.62 -12.99 -21.05
C GLN A 99 -0.85 -12.68 -21.37
N ILE A 100 -1.78 -13.57 -21.03
CA ILE A 100 -3.22 -13.31 -21.19
C ILE A 100 -3.65 -12.16 -20.28
N MET A 101 -3.23 -12.17 -19.02
CA MET A 101 -3.59 -11.09 -18.08
C MET A 101 -3.00 -9.74 -18.52
N LEU A 102 -1.75 -9.72 -18.99
CA LEU A 102 -1.14 -8.52 -19.57
C LEU A 102 -1.91 -8.06 -20.81
N LEU A 103 -2.27 -8.97 -21.71
CA LEU A 103 -3.00 -8.66 -22.95
C LEU A 103 -4.40 -8.11 -22.66
N GLU A 104 -5.16 -8.73 -21.75
CA GLU A 104 -6.48 -8.23 -21.35
C GLU A 104 -6.38 -6.85 -20.70
N ASN A 105 -5.41 -6.66 -19.81
CA ASN A 105 -5.22 -5.37 -19.15
C ASN A 105 -4.85 -4.30 -20.16
N ILE A 106 -3.84 -4.50 -21.00
CA ILE A 106 -3.44 -3.50 -22.02
C ILE A 106 -4.55 -3.28 -23.05
N GLY A 107 -5.28 -4.33 -23.44
CA GLY A 107 -6.36 -4.25 -24.43
C GLY A 107 -7.62 -3.53 -23.95
N THR A 108 -7.86 -3.46 -22.64
CA THR A 108 -9.06 -2.85 -22.04
C THR A 108 -8.78 -1.60 -21.21
N SER A 109 -7.54 -1.11 -21.24
CA SER A 109 -7.12 0.05 -20.47
C SER A 109 -6.39 1.08 -21.31
N VAL A 110 -6.27 2.28 -20.76
CA VAL A 110 -5.66 3.43 -21.40
C VAL A 110 -4.33 3.71 -20.73
N LEU A 111 -3.24 3.71 -21.51
CA LEU A 111 -1.91 4.07 -21.02
C LEU A 111 -1.86 5.56 -20.63
N VAL A 112 -1.40 5.83 -19.43
CA VAL A 112 -1.13 7.17 -18.91
C VAL A 112 0.28 7.58 -19.32
N SER A 113 0.41 8.77 -19.89
CA SER A 113 1.70 9.33 -20.32
C SER A 113 1.76 10.82 -20.04
N GLU A 114 2.92 11.44 -20.26
CA GLU A 114 3.07 12.90 -20.15
C GLU A 114 2.11 13.67 -21.07
N ASN A 115 1.79 13.10 -22.24
CA ASN A 115 0.88 13.71 -23.22
C ASN A 115 -0.58 13.31 -23.01
N GLN A 116 -0.85 12.31 -22.16
CA GLN A 116 -2.17 11.74 -21.94
C GLN A 116 -2.38 11.50 -20.45
N LEU A 117 -3.20 12.35 -19.83
CA LEU A 117 -3.43 12.37 -18.38
C LEU A 117 -2.16 12.74 -17.59
N ALA A 118 -1.50 13.81 -18.03
CA ALA A 118 -0.24 14.32 -17.48
C ALA A 118 -0.21 14.45 -15.96
N GLU A 119 -1.33 14.86 -15.35
CA GLU A 119 -1.44 15.01 -13.90
C GLU A 119 -1.29 13.66 -13.17
N LEU A 120 -1.91 12.59 -13.70
CA LEU A 120 -1.80 11.25 -13.13
C LEU A 120 -0.39 10.67 -13.35
N HIS A 121 0.17 10.88 -14.53
CA HIS A 121 1.55 10.52 -14.83
C HIS A 121 2.51 11.17 -13.83
N LYS A 122 2.31 12.46 -13.53
CA LYS A 122 3.14 13.19 -12.58
C LYS A 122 3.06 12.62 -11.16
N LEU A 123 1.86 12.31 -10.66
CA LEU A 123 1.70 11.69 -9.33
C LEU A 123 2.45 10.37 -9.23
N MET A 124 2.40 9.57 -10.30
CA MET A 124 3.08 8.29 -10.41
C MET A 124 4.61 8.45 -10.38
N VAL A 125 5.15 9.35 -11.20
CA VAL A 125 6.59 9.63 -11.27
C VAL A 125 7.10 10.21 -9.93
N GLU A 126 6.35 11.12 -9.31
CA GLU A 126 6.69 11.66 -7.99
C GLU A 126 6.73 10.56 -6.92
N ALA A 127 5.74 9.66 -6.89
CA ALA A 127 5.71 8.56 -5.94
C ALA A 127 6.86 7.57 -6.16
N ALA A 128 7.14 7.20 -7.41
CA ALA A 128 8.25 6.34 -7.79
C ALA A 128 9.61 6.95 -7.41
N ALA A 129 9.76 8.27 -7.59
CA ALA A 129 10.97 8.99 -7.22
C ALA A 129 11.21 8.97 -5.70
N VAL A 130 10.16 9.14 -4.88
CA VAL A 130 10.27 9.06 -3.41
C VAL A 130 10.64 7.66 -2.94
N LEU A 131 10.06 6.62 -3.56
CA LEU A 131 10.32 5.22 -3.23
C LEU A 131 11.59 4.66 -3.89
N ASN A 132 12.32 5.49 -4.64
CA ASN A 132 13.56 5.13 -5.32
C ASN A 132 13.39 3.87 -6.21
N ILE A 133 12.40 3.92 -7.11
CA ILE A 133 12.14 2.90 -8.12
C ILE A 133 11.97 3.53 -9.50
N GLU A 134 12.28 2.76 -10.54
CA GLU A 134 11.93 3.15 -11.91
C GLU A 134 10.39 3.20 -12.04
N PRO A 135 9.82 4.28 -12.61
CA PRO A 135 8.37 4.39 -12.73
C PRO A 135 7.80 3.30 -13.65
N PRO A 136 6.95 2.40 -13.13
CA PRO A 136 6.24 1.43 -13.96
C PRO A 136 5.20 2.12 -14.84
N ASP A 137 4.68 1.41 -15.84
CA ASP A 137 3.61 1.96 -16.68
C ASP A 137 2.32 2.07 -15.86
N LEU A 138 1.54 3.13 -16.09
CA LEU A 138 0.26 3.35 -15.42
C LEU A 138 -0.87 3.24 -16.43
N TYR A 139 -1.86 2.42 -16.13
CA TYR A 139 -3.03 2.22 -16.97
C TYR A 139 -4.32 2.59 -16.23
N ILE A 140 -5.26 3.17 -16.96
CA ILE A 140 -6.62 3.41 -16.45
C ILE A 140 -7.59 2.44 -17.09
N ARG A 141 -8.30 1.69 -16.27
CA ARG A 141 -9.36 0.78 -16.69
C ARG A 141 -10.72 1.36 -16.34
N GLN A 142 -11.64 1.34 -17.30
CA GLN A 142 -13.02 1.74 -17.05
C GLN A 142 -13.69 0.68 -16.17
N SER A 143 -14.09 1.08 -14.95
CA SER A 143 -14.79 0.19 -14.02
C SER A 143 -15.51 1.00 -12.92
N PRO A 144 -16.77 0.66 -12.61
CA PRO A 144 -17.52 1.32 -11.53
C PRO A 144 -17.08 0.87 -10.13
N VAL A 145 -16.30 -0.21 -10.02
CA VAL A 145 -15.84 -0.74 -8.72
C VAL A 145 -14.46 -0.17 -8.41
N PRO A 146 -14.26 0.55 -7.27
CA PRO A 146 -12.97 1.11 -6.91
C PRO A 146 -11.93 0.02 -6.72
N ASN A 147 -10.86 0.06 -7.51
CA ASN A 147 -9.74 -0.88 -7.37
C ASN A 147 -8.47 -0.32 -8.02
N ALA A 148 -7.32 -0.70 -7.46
CA ALA A 148 -6.01 -0.54 -8.08
C ALA A 148 -5.21 -1.82 -7.82
N TYR A 149 -4.29 -2.17 -8.72
CA TYR A 149 -3.43 -3.32 -8.55
C TYR A 149 -2.15 -3.19 -9.38
N THR A 150 -1.10 -3.85 -8.91
CA THR A 150 0.20 -3.90 -9.58
C THR A 150 0.50 -5.28 -10.14
N LEU A 151 1.01 -5.32 -11.36
CA LEU A 151 1.43 -6.55 -12.03
C LEU A 151 2.89 -6.45 -12.46
N ALA A 152 3.68 -7.45 -12.06
CA ALA A 152 5.05 -7.64 -12.49
C ALA A 152 5.12 -8.96 -13.26
N VAL A 153 5.38 -8.88 -14.57
CA VAL A 153 5.49 -10.02 -15.47
C VAL A 153 6.97 -10.24 -15.79
N SER A 154 7.43 -11.49 -15.75
CA SER A 154 8.83 -11.82 -16.00
C SER A 154 9.28 -11.34 -17.39
N GLY A 155 10.36 -10.55 -17.44
CA GLY A 155 10.92 -10.05 -18.70
C GLY A 155 10.12 -8.94 -19.38
N LYS A 156 9.13 -8.36 -18.69
CA LYS A 156 8.37 -7.17 -19.14
C LYS A 156 8.48 -6.05 -18.12
N LYS A 157 8.21 -4.82 -18.56
CA LYS A 157 8.11 -3.69 -17.65
C LYS A 157 6.90 -3.90 -16.73
N PRO A 158 7.05 -3.73 -15.41
CA PRO A 158 5.90 -3.79 -14.49
C PRO A 158 4.93 -2.64 -14.79
N PHE A 159 3.66 -2.85 -14.44
CA PHE A 159 2.63 -1.84 -14.63
C PHE A 159 1.60 -1.85 -13.49
N VAL A 160 1.00 -0.68 -13.26
CA VAL A 160 -0.06 -0.45 -12.29
C VAL A 160 -1.35 -0.14 -13.05
N VAL A 161 -2.46 -0.74 -12.63
CA VAL A 161 -3.79 -0.45 -13.18
C VAL A 161 -4.62 0.23 -12.11
N VAL A 162 -5.28 1.33 -12.48
CA VAL A 162 -6.22 2.06 -11.62
C VAL A 162 -7.58 2.11 -12.29
N HIS A 163 -8.65 1.84 -11.54
CA HIS A 163 -10.00 1.97 -12.05
C HIS A 163 -10.47 3.43 -12.06
N THR A 164 -11.29 3.79 -13.06
CA THR A 164 -11.88 5.14 -13.18
C THR A 164 -12.62 5.59 -11.92
N SER A 165 -13.31 4.67 -11.24
CA SER A 165 -14.00 4.94 -9.98
C SER A 165 -13.07 5.44 -8.87
N LEU A 166 -11.82 4.96 -8.75
CA LEU A 166 -10.87 5.52 -7.77
C LEU A 166 -10.43 6.94 -8.13
N VAL A 167 -10.22 7.20 -9.42
CA VAL A 167 -9.80 8.52 -9.91
C VAL A 167 -10.88 9.57 -9.64
N GLU A 168 -12.16 9.17 -9.73
CA GLU A 168 -13.30 10.05 -9.45
C GLU A 168 -13.58 10.23 -7.96
N LEU A 169 -13.33 9.21 -7.14
CA LEU A 169 -13.62 9.23 -5.70
C LEU A 169 -12.53 9.93 -4.87
N LEU A 170 -11.26 9.77 -5.24
CA LEU A 170 -10.14 10.22 -4.41
C LEU A 170 -9.60 11.57 -4.83
N THR A 171 -9.14 12.36 -3.86
CA THR A 171 -8.33 13.54 -4.16
C THR A 171 -6.99 13.13 -4.74
N ARG A 172 -6.31 14.04 -5.49
CA ARG A 172 -4.98 13.78 -6.08
C ARG A 172 -3.97 13.21 -5.07
N LYS A 173 -4.04 13.67 -3.81
CA LYS A 173 -3.12 13.23 -2.75
C LYS A 173 -3.46 11.84 -2.21
N GLU A 174 -4.74 11.54 -2.06
CA GLU A 174 -5.18 10.19 -1.67
C GLU A 174 -4.90 9.19 -2.79
N LEU A 175 -5.12 9.59 -4.04
CA LEU A 175 -4.77 8.77 -5.19
C LEU A 175 -3.26 8.52 -5.27
N GLN A 176 -2.43 9.52 -5.01
CA GLN A 176 -0.98 9.34 -4.91
C GLN A 176 -0.58 8.38 -3.79
N ALA A 177 -1.29 8.39 -2.66
CA ALA A 177 -1.06 7.43 -1.58
C ALA A 177 -1.45 6.00 -2.00
N VAL A 178 -2.54 5.82 -2.74
CA VAL A 178 -2.92 4.52 -3.32
C VAL A 178 -1.85 4.05 -4.33
N LEU A 179 -1.41 4.92 -5.24
CA LEU A 179 -0.32 4.59 -6.16
C LEU A 179 0.97 4.21 -5.40
N ALA A 180 1.29 4.91 -4.31
CA ALA A 180 2.44 4.60 -3.48
C ALA A 180 2.30 3.27 -2.72
N HIS A 181 1.09 2.91 -2.28
CA HIS A 181 0.79 1.61 -1.70
C HIS A 181 1.06 0.49 -2.74
N GLU A 182 0.54 0.65 -3.94
CA GLU A 182 0.77 -0.25 -5.08
C GLU A 182 2.26 -0.39 -5.44
N LEU A 183 2.99 0.73 -5.47
CA LEU A 183 4.44 0.73 -5.65
C LEU A 183 5.20 0.03 -4.52
N GLY A 184 4.64 0.01 -3.31
CA GLY A 184 5.16 -0.78 -2.19
C GLY A 184 5.15 -2.28 -2.49
N HIS A 185 4.06 -2.78 -3.08
CA HIS A 185 4.00 -4.18 -3.53
C HIS A 185 5.06 -4.48 -4.59
N LEU A 186 5.28 -3.55 -5.52
CA LEU A 186 6.29 -3.71 -6.56
C LEU A 186 7.71 -3.73 -5.96
N LYS A 187 8.05 -2.75 -5.13
CA LYS A 187 9.39 -2.59 -4.55
C LYS A 187 9.77 -3.76 -3.63
N CYS A 188 8.81 -4.39 -2.97
CA CYS A 188 9.04 -5.52 -2.07
C CYS A 188 8.80 -6.91 -2.71
N ASP A 189 8.60 -6.97 -4.03
CA ASP A 189 8.35 -8.20 -4.81
C ASP A 189 7.16 -9.03 -4.30
N HIS A 190 6.08 -8.37 -3.88
CA HIS A 190 4.90 -9.03 -3.33
C HIS A 190 4.06 -9.76 -4.40
N GLY A 191 4.18 -9.38 -5.68
CA GLY A 191 3.35 -9.89 -6.78
C GLY A 191 3.40 -11.42 -6.95
N VAL A 192 4.56 -12.04 -6.74
CA VAL A 192 4.76 -13.50 -6.87
C VAL A 192 3.88 -14.27 -5.88
N TRP A 193 3.87 -13.81 -4.64
CA TRP A 193 3.19 -14.47 -3.53
C TRP A 193 1.68 -14.24 -3.56
N LEU A 194 1.23 -13.08 -4.05
CA LEU A 194 -0.18 -12.78 -4.30
C LEU A 194 -0.79 -13.74 -5.33
N THR A 195 -0.11 -13.96 -6.45
CA THR A 195 -0.53 -14.93 -7.48
C THR A 195 -0.60 -16.35 -6.91
N PHE A 196 0.40 -16.73 -6.10
CA PHE A 196 0.42 -18.04 -5.44
C PHE A 196 -0.74 -18.21 -4.45
N ALA A 197 -1.04 -17.20 -3.63
CA ALA A 197 -2.17 -17.23 -2.69
C ALA A 197 -3.52 -17.40 -3.42
N ASN A 198 -3.71 -16.69 -4.54
CA ASN A 198 -4.92 -16.83 -5.36
C ASN A 198 -5.05 -18.24 -5.95
N LEU A 199 -3.96 -18.82 -6.45
CA LEU A 199 -3.97 -20.17 -7.03
C LEU A 199 -4.16 -21.26 -5.99
N LEU A 200 -3.58 -21.12 -4.79
CA LEU A 200 -3.86 -22.05 -3.70
C LEU A 200 -5.33 -21.99 -3.30
N THR A 201 -5.91 -20.80 -3.19
CA THR A 201 -7.33 -20.64 -2.87
C THR A 201 -8.23 -21.33 -3.91
N LEU A 202 -7.83 -21.35 -5.18
CA LEU A 202 -8.60 -21.99 -6.25
C LEU A 202 -8.31 -23.49 -6.42
N GLY A 203 -7.06 -23.90 -6.25
CA GLY A 203 -6.56 -25.25 -6.58
C GLY A 203 -6.50 -26.21 -5.38
N ALA A 204 -6.31 -25.71 -4.16
CA ALA A 204 -6.18 -26.55 -2.97
C ALA A 204 -7.41 -27.43 -2.70
N TYR A 205 -8.59 -26.92 -3.01
CA TYR A 205 -9.85 -27.63 -2.81
C TYR A 205 -10.12 -28.71 -3.87
N THR A 206 -9.28 -28.81 -4.91
CA THR A 206 -9.46 -29.80 -5.98
C THR A 206 -8.77 -31.14 -5.72
N ILE A 207 -7.83 -31.20 -4.77
CA ILE A 207 -7.07 -32.42 -4.45
C ILE A 207 -7.58 -33.03 -3.12
N PRO A 208 -8.44 -34.07 -3.15
CA PRO A 208 -8.97 -34.68 -1.93
C PRO A 208 -7.88 -35.37 -1.10
N GLY A 209 -7.92 -35.19 0.23
CA GLY A 209 -7.03 -35.86 1.19
C GLY A 209 -5.95 -34.94 1.78
N ILE A 210 -4.68 -35.35 1.68
CA ILE A 210 -3.50 -34.66 2.25
C ILE A 210 -3.38 -33.21 1.77
N GLY A 211 -3.84 -32.93 0.54
CA GLY A 211 -3.87 -31.59 -0.04
C GLY A 211 -4.68 -30.59 0.79
N GLY A 212 -5.84 -31.00 1.33
CA GLY A 212 -6.70 -30.11 2.13
C GLY A 212 -6.09 -29.69 3.47
N PHE A 213 -5.42 -30.61 4.18
CA PHE A 213 -4.77 -30.30 5.47
C PHE A 213 -3.50 -29.46 5.31
N ILE A 214 -2.68 -29.74 4.29
CA ILE A 214 -1.50 -28.93 3.97
C ILE A 214 -1.94 -27.54 3.51
N ALA A 215 -2.98 -27.47 2.68
CA ALA A 215 -3.52 -26.21 2.21
C ALA A 215 -4.02 -25.33 3.35
N GLN A 216 -4.78 -25.85 4.32
CA GLN A 216 -5.29 -25.04 5.44
C GLN A 216 -4.17 -24.40 6.28
N ASN A 217 -3.10 -25.15 6.57
CA ASN A 217 -1.96 -24.64 7.33
C ASN A 217 -1.15 -23.61 6.53
N LEU A 218 -0.95 -23.86 5.23
CA LEU A 218 -0.24 -22.97 4.33
C LEU A 218 -1.05 -21.68 4.06
N GLU A 219 -2.36 -21.82 3.92
CA GLU A 219 -3.32 -20.73 3.74
C GLU A 219 -3.28 -19.77 4.93
N GLU A 220 -3.24 -20.28 6.16
CA GLU A 220 -3.12 -19.42 7.34
C GLU A 220 -1.78 -18.65 7.34
N GLN A 221 -0.67 -19.31 6.97
CA GLN A 221 0.64 -18.64 6.85
C GLN A 221 0.65 -17.59 5.73
N LEU A 222 0.00 -17.87 4.61
CA LEU A 222 -0.13 -16.93 3.50
C LEU A 222 -1.00 -15.73 3.88
N PHE A 223 -2.10 -15.92 4.60
CA PHE A 223 -2.91 -14.79 5.09
C PHE A 223 -2.20 -13.98 6.17
N ARG A 224 -1.34 -14.61 6.99
CA ARG A 224 -0.45 -13.88 7.90
C ARG A 224 0.59 -13.08 7.13
N TRP A 225 1.18 -13.66 6.09
CA TRP A 225 2.11 -12.96 5.21
C TRP A 225 1.42 -11.80 4.49
N LEU A 226 0.24 -12.02 3.90
CA LEU A 226 -0.53 -11.00 3.18
C LEU A 226 -0.80 -9.79 4.07
N ARG A 227 -1.32 -10.01 5.28
CA ARG A 227 -1.53 -8.92 6.25
C ARG A 227 -0.25 -8.15 6.57
N ALA A 228 0.89 -8.83 6.65
CA ALA A 228 2.16 -8.17 6.90
C ALA A 228 2.64 -7.38 5.67
N ALA A 229 2.40 -7.89 4.46
CA ALA A 229 2.69 -7.21 3.20
C ALA A 229 1.86 -5.91 3.06
N GLU A 230 0.57 -5.93 3.41
CA GLU A 230 -0.28 -4.72 3.44
C GLU A 230 0.30 -3.65 4.37
N LEU A 231 0.77 -4.05 5.57
CA LEU A 231 1.43 -3.11 6.50
C LEU A 231 2.72 -2.51 5.92
N THR A 232 3.47 -3.27 5.11
CA THR A 232 4.62 -2.76 4.38
C THR A 232 4.19 -1.73 3.33
N CYS A 233 3.14 -2.01 2.56
CA CYS A 233 2.63 -1.12 1.53
C CYS A 233 2.03 0.17 2.11
N ASP A 234 1.34 0.10 3.25
CA ASP A 234 0.88 1.27 3.98
C ASP A 234 2.02 2.17 4.46
N ARG A 235 3.16 1.58 4.85
CA ARG A 235 4.36 2.37 5.18
C ARG A 235 4.93 3.07 3.95
N ALA A 236 4.96 2.41 2.80
CA ALA A 236 5.35 3.03 1.53
C ALA A 236 4.42 4.22 1.19
N ALA A 237 3.11 4.04 1.35
CA ALA A 237 2.13 5.11 1.15
C ALA A 237 2.37 6.30 2.09
N LEU A 238 2.70 6.05 3.37
CA LEU A 238 3.02 7.10 4.34
C LEU A 238 4.31 7.86 3.99
N LEU A 239 5.34 7.17 3.47
CA LEU A 239 6.59 7.80 3.02
C LEU A 239 6.36 8.78 1.87
N VAL A 240 5.43 8.48 0.97
CA VAL A 240 5.06 9.37 -0.14
C VAL A 240 4.09 10.46 0.31
N ALA A 241 3.11 10.13 1.15
CA ALA A 241 2.11 11.10 1.62
C ALA A 241 2.70 12.17 2.55
N GLN A 242 3.74 11.83 3.34
CA GLN A 242 4.51 12.73 4.23
C GLN A 242 3.67 13.60 5.19
N ASN A 243 2.40 13.25 5.40
CA ASN A 243 1.47 14.06 6.18
C ASN A 243 0.63 13.18 7.12
N PRO A 244 1.08 12.97 8.38
CA PRO A 244 0.44 12.03 9.30
C PRO A 244 -0.94 12.47 9.81
N LYS A 245 -1.32 13.75 9.65
CA LYS A 245 -2.57 14.30 10.23
C LYS A 245 -3.83 14.04 9.40
N ARG A 246 -3.73 13.52 8.17
CA ARG A 246 -4.87 13.48 7.24
C ARG A 246 -5.80 12.28 7.39
N TRP A 247 -5.32 11.18 7.95
CA TRP A 247 -6.14 9.96 8.13
C TRP A 247 -7.17 10.10 9.25
N SER A 248 -6.89 10.92 10.27
CA SER A 248 -7.78 11.11 11.42
C SER A 248 -8.78 12.27 11.29
N SER A 249 -8.71 13.07 10.21
CA SER A 249 -9.53 14.29 10.06
C SER A 249 -10.78 14.11 9.19
N GLN A 250 -11.04 12.91 8.69
CA GLN A 250 -12.24 12.58 7.89
C GLN A 250 -13.12 11.48 8.52
N SER A 251 -12.85 11.07 9.77
CA SER A 251 -13.68 10.11 10.53
C SER A 251 -14.50 10.78 11.62
#